data_AF-A0A8T1BN01-F1
#
_entry.id   AF-A0A8T1BN01-F1
#
_cell.length_a   1.000
_cell.length_b   1.000
_cell.length_c   1.000
_cell.angle_alpha   90.00
_cell.angle_beta   90.00
_cell.angle_gamma   90.00
#
_symmetry.space_group_name_H-M   'P 1'
#
loop_
_entity.id
_entity.type
_entity.pdbx_description
1 polymer ?
#
loop_
_entity_poly.entity_id
_entity_poly.type
_entity_poly.pdbx_seq_one_letter_code
_entity_poly.pdbx_strand_id
1 'polypeptide(L)' 'MREVISIHLGQGGIQAGNACWELYCLEHGIQPDGQMPSDKTIGGGDDAFNTFFSET' A
#
# COMPACT_ATOMS: atom_id res chain seq x y z
N MET A 1 5.50 -14.23 4.74
CA MET A 1 5.58 -12.76 4.62
C MET A 1 5.81 -12.11 5.99
N ARG A 2 6.56 -11.01 6.07
CA ARG A 2 6.67 -10.18 7.29
C ARG A 2 6.04 -8.83 6.98
N GLU A 3 5.14 -8.37 7.84
CA GLU A 3 4.45 -7.10 7.68
C GLU A 3 5.27 -5.94 8.27
N VAL A 4 5.05 -4.75 7.74
CA VAL A 4 5.66 -3.50 8.20
C VAL A 4 4.56 -2.49 8.46
N ILE A 5 4.66 -1.80 9.61
CA ILE A 5 3.77 -0.70 9.98
C ILE A 5 4.52 0.62 9.81
N SER A 6 4.05 1.46 8.89
CA SER A 6 4.57 2.82 8.68
C SER A 6 3.81 3.83 9.55
N ILE A 7 4.50 4.45 10.51
CA ILE A 7 3.93 5.48 11.40
C ILE A 7 4.46 6.84 10.98
N HIS A 8 3.56 7.77 10.67
CA HIS A 8 3.90 9.13 10.24
C HIS A 8 3.46 10.14 11.31
N LEU A 9 4.40 10.97 11.81
CA LEU A 9 4.16 11.90 12.92
C LEU A 9 4.50 13.35 12.53
N GLY A 10 3.66 14.28 12.98
CA GLY A 10 3.82 15.71 12.75
C GLY A 10 3.53 16.15 11.31
N GLN A 11 3.47 17.46 11.09
CA GLN A 11 3.05 18.05 9.80
C GLN A 11 3.93 17.59 8.62
N GLY A 12 5.25 17.57 8.79
CA GLY A 12 6.17 17.11 7.75
C GLY A 12 6.06 15.61 7.48
N GLY A 13 5.96 14.80 8.54
CA GLY A 13 5.82 13.35 8.42
C GLY A 13 4.53 12.92 7.73
N ILE A 14 3.40 13.57 8.05
CA ILE A 14 2.11 13.27 7.42
C ILE A 14 2.13 13.63 5.93
N GLN A 15 2.67 14.79 5.56
CA GLN A 15 2.74 15.20 4.14
C GLN A 15 3.65 14.27 3.33
N ALA A 16 4.81 13.91 3.88
CA ALA A 16 5.69 12.94 3.24
C ALA A 16 5.03 11.56 3.14
N GLY A 17 4.35 11.11 4.21
CA GLY A 17 3.62 9.84 4.23
C GLY A 17 2.53 9.77 3.16
N ASN A 18 1.76 10.85 2.98
CA ASN A 18 0.75 10.92 1.92
C ASN A 18 1.38 10.76 0.53
N ALA A 19 2.48 11.47 0.25
CA ALA A 19 3.17 11.36 -1.04
C ALA A 19 3.77 9.96 -1.25
N CYS A 20 4.33 9.34 -0.20
CA CYS A 20 4.85 7.98 -0.27
C CYS A 20 3.75 6.96 -0.58
N TRP A 21 2.61 7.05 0.11
CA TRP A 21 1.49 6.13 -0.15
C TRP A 21 0.85 6.33 -1.52
N GLU A 22 0.75 7.57 -2.00
CA GLU A 22 0.31 7.85 -3.37
C GLU A 22 1.23 7.15 -4.39
N LEU A 23 2.55 7.26 -4.20
CA LEU A 23 3.52 6.59 -5.05
C LEU A 23 3.41 5.05 -4.96
N TYR A 24 3.30 4.49 -3.75
CA TYR A 24 3.16 3.04 -3.57
C TYR A 24 1.91 2.49 -4.26
N CYS A 25 0.78 3.20 -4.18
CA CYS A 25 -0.43 2.83 -4.90
C CYS A 25 -0.21 2.85 -6.41
N LEU A 26 0.43 3.91 -6.94
CA LEU A 26 0.72 4.01 -8.38
C LEU A 26 1.66 2.90 -8.87
N GLU A 27 2.72 2.59 -8.12
CA GLU A 27 3.68 1.54 -8.47
C GLU A 27 3.04 0.15 -8.53
N HIS A 28 2.05 -0.11 -7.68
CA HIS A 28 1.36 -1.40 -7.58
C HIS A 28 0.01 -1.43 -8.32
N GLY A 29 -0.37 -0.36 -9.02
CA GLY A 29 -1.63 -0.30 -9.75
C GLY A 29 -2.87 -0.32 -8.84
N ILE A 30 -2.74 0.15 -7.60
CA ILE A 30 -3.83 0.32 -6.64
C ILE A 30 -4.51 1.64 -6.92
N GLN A 31 -5.82 1.60 -7.12
CA GLN A 31 -6.64 2.78 -7.31
C GLN A 31 -6.83 3.55 -5.99
N PRO A 32 -7.22 4.83 -6.05
CA PRO A 32 -7.47 5.63 -4.84
C PRO A 32 -8.56 5.07 -3.91
N ASP A 33 -9.44 4.20 -4.43
CA ASP A 33 -10.48 3.49 -3.68
C ASP A 33 -10.00 2.15 -3.06
N GLY A 34 -8.72 1.82 -3.23
CA GLY A 34 -8.10 0.59 -2.73
C GLY A 34 -8.24 -0.62 -3.64
N GLN A 35 -8.93 -0.51 -4.78
CA GLN A 35 -9.06 -1.62 -5.73
C GLN A 35 -7.76 -1.84 -6.51
N MET A 36 -7.37 -3.09 -6.72
CA MET A 36 -6.26 -3.47 -7.60
C MET A 36 -6.77 -4.34 -8.77
N PRO A 37 -7.26 -3.75 -9.87
CA PRO A 37 -7.93 -4.49 -10.96
C PRO A 37 -7.02 -5.48 -11.70
N SER A 38 -5.71 -5.26 -11.63
CA SER A 38 -4.70 -6.13 -12.22
C SER A 38 -4.43 -7.39 -11.40
N ASP A 39 -4.79 -7.39 -10.12
CA ASP A 39 -4.60 -8.53 -9.24
C ASP A 39 -5.65 -9.60 -9.54
N LYS A 40 -5.17 -10.81 -9.85
CA LYS A 40 -6.02 -11.98 -10.11
C LYS A 40 -6.00 -12.96 -8.94
N THR A 41 -5.16 -12.72 -7.93
CA THR A 41 -5.11 -13.52 -6.71
C THR A 41 -6.08 -12.96 -5.68
N ILE A 42 -7.36 -13.31 -5.82
CA ILE A 42 -8.33 -13.11 -4.73
C ILE A 42 -7.91 -14.02 -3.58
N GLY A 43 -7.41 -13.44 -2.47
CA GLY A 43 -7.16 -14.15 -1.23
C GLY A 43 -5.72 -14.58 -0.99
N GLY A 44 -4.77 -13.64 -1.08
CA GLY A 44 -3.40 -13.83 -0.63
C GLY A 44 -2.45 -14.40 -1.69
N GLY A 45 -2.00 -13.54 -2.60
CA GLY A 45 -0.74 -13.74 -3.32
C GLY A 45 0.46 -13.51 -2.39
N ASP A 46 1.50 -14.35 -2.48
CA ASP A 46 2.76 -14.20 -1.72
C ASP A 46 3.63 -13.04 -2.29
N ASP A 47 2.99 -11.99 -2.79
CA ASP A 47 3.61 -10.86 -3.48
C ASP A 47 4.20 -9.86 -2.47
N ALA A 48 5.36 -9.31 -2.81
CA ALA A 48 6.14 -8.46 -1.91
C ALA A 48 5.40 -7.19 -1.42
N PHE A 49 4.33 -6.77 -2.10
CA PHE A 49 3.55 -5.60 -1.68
C PHE A 49 2.67 -5.84 -0.45
N ASN A 50 2.27 -7.10 -0.19
CA ASN A 50 1.52 -7.49 0.99
C ASN A 50 2.34 -7.35 2.30
N THR A 51 3.63 -7.00 2.22
CA THR A 51 4.39 -6.49 3.37
C THR A 51 3.86 -5.15 3.88
N PHE A 52 3.29 -4.32 3.01
CA PHE A 52 2.83 -2.97 3.33
C PHE A 52 1.31 -2.80 3.24
N PHE A 53 0.63 -3.60 2.42
CA PHE A 53 -0.83 -3.54 2.23
C PHE A 53 -1.52 -4.77 2.83
N SER A 54 -2.79 -4.60 3.21
CA SER A 54 -3.67 -5.68 3.66
C SER A 54 -4.95 -5.71 2.83
N GLU A 55 -5.44 -6.91 2.51
CA GLU A 55 -6.71 -7.12 1.79
C GLU A 55 -7.92 -7.06 2.75
N THR A 56 -9.14 -6.87 2.21
CA THR A 56 -10.42 -6.91 2.93
C THR A 56 -11.43 -7.78 2.19
#